data_AF-A0A344W9C8-F1
#
_entry.id   AF-A0A344W9C8-F1
#
_cell.length_a   1.000
_cell.length_b   1.000
_cell.length_c   1.000
_cell.angle_alpha   90.00
_cell.angle_beta   90.00
_cell.angle_gamma   90.00
#
_symmetry.space_group_name_H-M   'P 1'
#
loop_
_entity.id
_entity.type
_entity.pdbx_description
1 polymer ?
#
loop_
_entity_poly.entity_id
_entity_poly.type
_entity_poly.pdbx_seq_one_letter_code
_entity_poly.pdbx_strand_id
1 'polypeptide(L)'
;MSYQNQSNKDHLDIIIGPPGQEELIDSVHCYAEKHNMNIDEAWSECIRNTADNLMKPNENGFNSFTNLFTDVLGEEVYVEDYFLSHYFGAFSTNGMLMARIKNPEERHKYTAPALNFQSKNLLDGERNPIDIRRFDSTKRQQIQYLITYLLDVSWIHVTISYGFVTMKN
;
A
#
# COMPACT_ATOMS: atom_id res chain seq x y z
N MET A 1 -21.32 4.22 22.40
CA MET A 1 -19.88 4.20 22.09
C MET A 1 -19.58 5.40 21.22
N SER A 2 -18.59 6.22 21.60
CA SER A 2 -18.20 7.40 20.83
C SER A 2 -17.53 6.91 19.55
N TYR A 3 -18.22 7.03 18.42
CA TYR A 3 -17.62 6.87 17.11
C TYR A 3 -16.55 7.95 16.98
N GLN A 4 -15.31 7.58 17.27
CA GLN A 4 -14.17 8.48 17.17
C GLN A 4 -14.22 9.15 15.81
N ASN A 5 -14.09 10.48 15.83
CA ASN A 5 -13.97 11.34 14.68
C ASN A 5 -12.88 10.77 13.75
N GLN A 6 -13.27 9.99 12.75
CA GLN A 6 -12.35 9.16 11.97
C GLN A 6 -11.52 10.05 11.07
N SER A 7 -10.34 10.38 11.59
CA SER A 7 -9.41 11.27 10.94
C SER A 7 -8.78 10.53 9.76
N ASN A 8 -8.48 11.25 8.67
CA ASN A 8 -7.58 10.79 7.60
C ASN A 8 -6.19 10.32 8.11
N LYS A 9 -5.92 10.45 9.41
CA LYS A 9 -4.71 10.00 10.10
C LYS A 9 -4.64 8.48 10.31
N ASP A 10 -5.78 7.79 10.42
CA ASP A 10 -5.80 6.35 10.69
C ASP A 10 -5.83 5.62 9.35
N HIS A 11 -4.73 4.96 8.99
CA HIS A 11 -4.58 4.31 7.69
C HIS A 11 -3.61 3.13 7.73
N LEU A 12 -3.75 2.28 6.73
CA LEU A 12 -2.80 1.23 6.37
C LEU A 12 -2.10 1.65 5.07
N ASP A 13 -0.76 1.60 5.07
CA ASP A 13 0.04 1.83 3.87
C ASP A 13 0.63 0.52 3.39
N ILE A 14 0.51 0.27 2.10
CA ILE A 14 1.26 -0.77 1.37
C ILE A 14 2.32 -0.05 0.55
N ILE A 15 3.56 -0.04 1.06
CA ILE A 15 4.73 0.62 0.48
C ILE A 15 5.42 -0.35 -0.46
N ILE A 16 5.63 0.09 -1.70
CA ILE A 16 5.98 -0.79 -2.81
C ILE A 16 7.40 -0.52 -3.29
N GLY A 17 8.18 -1.59 -3.44
CA GLY A 17 9.52 -1.57 -4.01
C GLY A 17 9.54 -1.46 -5.53
N PRO A 18 10.74 -1.40 -6.13
CA PRO A 18 10.87 -1.44 -7.58
C PRO A 18 10.41 -2.79 -8.15
N PRO A 19 10.08 -2.84 -9.46
CA PRO A 19 9.76 -4.06 -10.19
C PRO A 19 10.75 -5.20 -9.92
N GLY A 20 10.24 -6.43 -9.84
CA GLY A 20 11.03 -7.63 -9.54
C GLY A 20 11.58 -8.36 -10.77
N GLN A 21 10.85 -8.36 -11.90
CA GLN A 21 11.25 -9.03 -13.15
C GLN A 21 11.78 -8.07 -14.21
N GLU A 22 12.71 -8.56 -15.03
CA GLU A 22 13.30 -7.82 -16.15
C GLU A 22 12.23 -7.30 -17.12
N GLU A 23 11.23 -8.12 -17.46
CA GLU A 23 10.16 -7.72 -18.38
C GLU A 23 9.35 -6.52 -17.86
N LEU A 24 9.07 -6.49 -16.55
CA LEU A 24 8.36 -5.36 -15.93
C LEU A 24 9.26 -4.13 -15.84
N ILE A 25 10.54 -4.31 -15.53
CA ILE A 25 11.54 -3.23 -15.56
C ILE A 25 11.57 -2.59 -16.94
N ASP A 26 11.76 -3.38 -18.00
CA ASP A 26 11.82 -2.89 -19.39
C ASP A 26 10.53 -2.18 -19.80
N SER A 27 9.37 -2.70 -19.37
CA SER A 27 8.07 -2.07 -19.62
C SER A 27 7.97 -0.68 -18.98
N VAL A 28 8.43 -0.54 -17.73
CA VAL A 28 8.46 0.76 -17.03
C VAL A 28 9.41 1.73 -17.71
N HIS A 29 10.59 1.27 -18.14
CA HIS A 29 11.55 2.09 -18.90
C HIS A 29 10.94 2.57 -20.22
N CYS A 30 10.33 1.67 -21.01
CA CYS A 30 9.66 2.03 -22.26
C CYS A 30 8.52 3.03 -22.04
N TYR A 31 7.74 2.87 -20.97
CA TYR A 31 6.68 3.80 -20.61
C TYR A 31 7.24 5.17 -20.25
N ALA A 32 8.30 5.22 -19.44
CA ALA A 32 8.99 6.46 -19.06
C ALA A 32 9.48 7.23 -20.30
N GLU A 33 10.15 6.55 -21.23
CA GLU A 33 10.64 7.14 -22.47
C GLU A 33 9.48 7.67 -23.35
N LYS A 34 8.45 6.85 -23.56
CA LYS A 34 7.30 7.20 -24.40
C LYS A 34 6.54 8.41 -23.88
N HIS A 35 6.48 8.59 -22.56
CA HIS A 35 5.73 9.66 -21.91
C HIS A 35 6.61 10.81 -21.40
N ASN A 36 7.93 10.78 -21.66
CA ASN A 36 8.91 11.76 -21.21
C ASN A 36 8.85 12.01 -19.69
N MET A 37 8.83 10.92 -18.93
CA MET A 37 8.78 10.89 -17.46
C MET A 37 10.06 10.24 -16.92
N ASN A 38 10.37 10.47 -15.64
CA ASN A 38 11.42 9.69 -14.99
C ASN A 38 10.91 8.29 -14.58
N ILE A 39 11.83 7.40 -14.19
CA ILE A 39 11.51 5.99 -13.86
C ILE A 39 10.59 5.91 -12.63
N ASP A 40 10.80 6.72 -11.60
CA ASP A 40 9.97 6.73 -10.38
C ASP A 40 8.52 7.19 -10.70
N GLU A 41 8.37 8.17 -11.59
CA GLU A 41 7.07 8.65 -12.09
C GLU A 41 6.36 7.56 -12.90
N ALA A 42 7.06 6.95 -13.88
CA ALA A 42 6.51 5.86 -14.69
C ALA A 42 6.10 4.66 -13.83
N TRP A 43 6.90 4.32 -12.82
CA TRP A 43 6.58 3.26 -11.89
C TRP A 43 5.35 3.60 -11.04
N SER A 44 5.26 4.84 -10.56
CA SER A 44 4.09 5.32 -9.79
C SER A 44 2.79 5.24 -10.61
N GLU A 45 2.84 5.60 -11.90
CA GLU A 45 1.69 5.46 -12.81
C GLU A 45 1.35 3.99 -13.09
N CYS A 46 2.35 3.12 -13.24
CA CYS A 46 2.13 1.68 -13.38
C CYS A 46 1.40 1.10 -12.15
N ILE A 47 1.86 1.47 -10.94
CA ILE A 47 1.21 1.09 -9.68
C ILE A 47 -0.21 1.64 -9.60
N ARG A 48 -0.44 2.91 -9.95
CA ARG A 48 -1.79 3.50 -9.97
C ARG A 48 -2.72 2.74 -10.90
N ASN A 49 -2.32 2.54 -12.15
CA ASN A 49 -3.12 1.84 -13.14
C ASN A 49 -3.45 0.41 -12.71
N THR A 50 -2.49 -0.27 -12.06
CA THR A 50 -2.70 -1.61 -11.51
C THR A 50 -3.69 -1.58 -10.35
N ALA A 51 -3.51 -0.68 -9.39
CA ALA A 51 -4.43 -0.51 -8.26
C ALA A 51 -5.85 -0.12 -8.71
N ASP A 52 -5.99 0.77 -9.68
CA ASP A 52 -7.28 1.15 -10.27
C ASP A 52 -7.98 -0.06 -10.93
N ASN A 53 -7.22 -0.90 -11.63
CA ASN A 53 -7.75 -2.14 -12.18
C ASN A 53 -8.18 -3.12 -11.10
N LEU A 54 -7.42 -3.24 -10.01
CA LEU A 54 -7.74 -4.09 -8.86
C LEU A 54 -8.95 -3.58 -8.06
N MET A 55 -9.22 -2.27 -8.08
CA MET A 55 -10.39 -1.62 -7.47
C MET A 55 -11.67 -1.79 -8.30
N LYS A 56 -11.59 -2.22 -9.56
CA LYS A 56 -12.79 -2.47 -10.37
C LYS A 56 -13.64 -3.57 -9.73
N PRO A 57 -14.96 -3.35 -9.56
CA PRO A 57 -15.83 -4.37 -9.00
C PRO A 57 -15.99 -5.55 -9.97
N ASN A 58 -16.05 -6.75 -9.41
CA ASN A 58 -16.47 -7.97 -10.09
C ASN A 58 -18.01 -8.03 -10.19
N GLU A 59 -18.55 -9.14 -10.72
CA GLU A 59 -19.99 -9.35 -10.92
C GLU A 59 -20.81 -9.25 -9.62
N ASN A 60 -20.18 -9.48 -8.46
CA ASN A 60 -20.81 -9.39 -7.14
C ASN A 60 -20.61 -8.02 -6.47
N GLY A 61 -20.00 -7.05 -7.16
CA GLY A 61 -19.71 -5.72 -6.62
C GLY A 61 -18.45 -5.63 -5.75
N PHE A 62 -17.70 -6.73 -5.60
CA PHE A 62 -16.46 -6.78 -4.81
C PHE A 62 -15.24 -6.50 -5.69
N ASN A 63 -14.24 -5.80 -5.15
CA ASN A 63 -12.96 -5.60 -5.82
C ASN A 63 -11.86 -6.51 -5.23
N SER A 64 -10.68 -6.53 -5.86
CA SER A 64 -9.60 -7.44 -5.44
C SER A 64 -9.06 -7.10 -4.05
N PHE A 65 -9.05 -5.83 -3.66
CA PHE A 65 -8.61 -5.41 -2.32
C PHE A 65 -9.64 -5.78 -1.24
N THR A 66 -10.94 -5.68 -1.54
CA THR A 66 -12.02 -6.20 -0.69
C THR A 66 -11.80 -7.68 -0.40
N ASN A 67 -11.57 -8.51 -1.43
CA ASN A 67 -11.32 -9.94 -1.22
C ASN A 67 -10.06 -10.16 -0.38
N LEU A 68 -8.97 -9.45 -0.69
CA LEU A 68 -7.70 -9.57 0.03
C LEU A 68 -7.85 -9.24 1.53
N PHE A 69 -8.49 -8.12 1.87
CA PHE A 69 -8.65 -7.75 3.27
C PHE A 69 -9.69 -8.62 3.98
N THR A 70 -10.73 -9.08 3.27
CA THR A 70 -11.70 -10.05 3.80
C THR A 70 -11.01 -11.34 4.20
N ASP A 71 -10.17 -11.89 3.32
CA ASP A 71 -9.42 -13.13 3.57
C ASP A 71 -8.42 -12.97 4.72
N VAL A 72 -7.73 -11.83 4.77
CA VAL A 72 -6.73 -11.53 5.82
C VAL A 72 -7.38 -11.32 7.19
N LEU A 73 -8.53 -10.65 7.25
CA LEU A 73 -9.22 -10.37 8.52
C LEU A 73 -10.16 -11.50 8.96
N GLY A 74 -10.57 -12.39 8.05
CA GLY A 74 -11.52 -13.47 8.31
C GLY A 74 -12.95 -12.99 8.52
N GLU A 75 -13.28 -11.81 8.00
CA GLU A 75 -14.59 -11.17 8.08
C GLU A 75 -14.84 -10.36 6.80
N GLU A 76 -16.08 -10.00 6.53
CA GLU A 76 -16.42 -9.20 5.36
C GLU A 76 -15.85 -7.78 5.45
N VAL A 77 -15.06 -7.38 4.45
CA VAL A 77 -14.41 -6.07 4.34
C VAL A 77 -14.70 -5.45 2.98
N TYR A 78 -15.14 -4.21 2.95
CA TYR A 78 -15.33 -3.41 1.74
C TYR A 78 -14.25 -2.33 1.64
N VAL A 79 -13.58 -2.26 0.48
CA VAL A 79 -12.66 -1.18 0.14
C VAL A 79 -13.34 -0.22 -0.81
N GLU A 80 -13.60 1.01 -0.35
CA GLU A 80 -14.28 2.02 -1.16
C GLU A 80 -13.31 2.87 -1.99
N ASP A 81 -12.13 3.18 -1.45
CA ASP A 81 -11.16 4.06 -2.09
C ASP A 81 -9.75 3.90 -1.50
N TYR A 82 -8.74 4.30 -2.28
CA TYR A 82 -7.34 4.36 -1.87
C TYR A 82 -6.68 5.65 -2.35
N PHE A 83 -5.60 6.07 -1.70
CA PHE A 83 -4.78 7.18 -2.17
C PHE A 83 -3.37 6.70 -2.53
N LEU A 84 -2.84 7.13 -3.68
CA LEU A 84 -1.44 6.92 -4.01
C LEU A 84 -0.57 8.00 -3.37
N SER A 85 0.27 7.60 -2.42
CA SER A 85 1.24 8.45 -1.73
C SER A 85 2.68 8.02 -2.03
N HIS A 86 3.66 8.75 -1.48
CA HIS A 86 5.09 8.48 -1.72
C HIS A 86 5.93 8.66 -0.46
N TYR A 87 6.86 7.74 -0.25
CA TYR A 87 7.88 7.81 0.78
C TYR A 87 9.21 8.25 0.17
N PHE A 88 9.44 9.57 0.14
CA PHE A 88 10.62 10.16 -0.47
C PHE A 88 11.89 9.90 0.37
N GLY A 89 12.81 9.08 -0.16
CA GLY A 89 14.13 8.87 0.43
C GLY A 89 14.11 8.24 1.82
N ALA A 90 13.01 7.60 2.21
CA ALA A 90 12.90 6.82 3.45
C ALA A 90 13.48 5.40 3.28
N PHE A 91 13.42 4.87 2.06
CA PHE A 91 13.87 3.53 1.69
C PHE A 91 14.97 3.60 0.64
N SER A 92 15.85 2.61 0.68
CA SER A 92 16.73 2.28 -0.44
C SER A 92 16.02 1.41 -1.48
N THR A 93 16.63 1.26 -2.65
CA THR A 93 16.13 0.39 -3.73
C THR A 93 15.94 -1.07 -3.31
N ASN A 94 16.75 -1.59 -2.38
CA ASN A 94 16.59 -2.94 -1.81
C ASN A 94 15.62 -3.02 -0.60
N GLY A 95 14.91 -1.93 -0.28
CA GLY A 95 13.86 -1.92 0.74
C GLY A 95 14.34 -1.73 2.17
N MET A 96 15.63 -1.45 2.39
CA MET A 96 16.12 -1.08 3.70
C MET A 96 15.73 0.37 4.05
N LEU A 97 15.34 0.60 5.30
CA LEU A 97 15.18 1.96 5.80
C LEU A 97 16.54 2.68 5.76
N MET A 98 16.59 3.86 5.15
CA MET A 98 17.82 4.64 4.97
C MET A 98 18.54 4.91 6.29
N ALA A 99 17.79 5.11 7.38
CA ALA A 99 18.33 5.30 8.73
C ALA A 99 19.10 4.07 9.28
N ARG A 100 18.89 2.88 8.72
CA ARG A 100 19.55 1.63 9.13
C ARG A 100 20.78 1.29 8.28
N ILE A 101 21.00 1.97 7.17
CA ILE A 101 22.12 1.71 6.26
C ILE A 101 23.37 2.43 6.79
N LYS A 102 24.36 1.65 7.24
CA LYS A 102 25.63 2.18 7.76
C LYS A 102 26.62 2.55 6.66
N ASN A 103 26.62 1.79 5.56
CA ASN A 103 27.50 2.02 4.42
C ASN A 103 26.92 3.12 3.50
N PRO A 104 27.59 4.27 3.31
CA PRO A 104 27.11 5.32 2.42
C PRO A 104 26.92 4.90 0.96
N GLU A 105 27.70 3.94 0.47
CA GLU A 105 27.62 3.47 -0.93
C GLU A 105 26.32 2.69 -1.22
N GLU A 106 25.67 2.14 -0.20
CA GLU A 106 24.41 1.41 -0.33
C GLU A 106 23.18 2.32 -0.23
N ARG A 107 23.37 3.62 0.02
CA ARG A 107 22.31 4.62 0.23
C ARG A 107 21.71 5.15 -1.07
N HIS A 108 21.27 4.24 -1.93
CA HIS A 108 20.52 4.58 -3.14
C HIS A 108 19.09 4.96 -2.77
N LYS A 109 18.82 6.26 -2.67
CA LYS A 109 17.48 6.77 -2.33
C LYS A 109 16.47 6.30 -3.37
N TYR A 110 15.33 5.85 -2.89
CA TYR A 110 14.21 5.44 -3.72
C TYR A 110 12.95 6.23 -3.32
N THR A 111 12.16 6.63 -4.32
CA THR A 111 10.85 7.24 -4.12
C THR A 111 9.80 6.13 -4.11
N ALA A 112 9.56 5.52 -2.95
CA ALA A 112 8.68 4.38 -2.88
C ALA A 112 7.20 4.82 -2.99
N PRO A 113 6.43 4.39 -4.01
CA PRO A 113 4.99 4.58 -4.03
C PRO A 113 4.34 3.77 -2.92
N ALA A 114 3.23 4.27 -2.37
CA ALA A 114 2.47 3.58 -1.35
C ALA A 114 0.97 3.72 -1.57
N LEU A 115 0.26 2.60 -1.54
CA LEU A 115 -1.20 2.56 -1.54
C LEU A 115 -1.68 2.79 -0.10
N ASN A 116 -2.29 3.95 0.13
CA ASN A 116 -2.80 4.38 1.43
C ASN A 116 -4.30 4.09 1.51
N PHE A 117 -4.67 3.20 2.44
CA PHE A 117 -6.05 2.85 2.72
C PHE A 117 -6.46 3.49 4.05
N GLN A 118 -7.22 4.57 3.97
CA GLN A 118 -7.75 5.25 5.14
C GLN A 118 -8.83 4.39 5.80
N SER A 119 -8.86 4.35 7.13
CA SER A 119 -9.84 3.59 7.91
C SER A 119 -11.27 3.83 7.44
N LYS A 120 -11.64 5.09 7.16
CA LYS A 120 -12.96 5.49 6.67
C LYS A 120 -13.38 4.85 5.33
N ASN A 121 -12.41 4.35 4.56
CA ASN A 121 -12.61 3.68 3.26
C ASN A 121 -12.51 2.15 3.36
N LEU A 122 -12.22 1.62 4.55
CA LEU A 122 -12.16 0.20 4.86
C LEU A 122 -13.35 -0.12 5.77
N LEU A 123 -14.43 -0.68 5.24
CA LEU A 123 -15.68 -0.88 5.98
C LEU A 123 -15.95 -2.35 6.27
N ASP A 124 -16.60 -2.67 7.38
CA ASP A 124 -17.13 -4.00 7.66
C ASP A 124 -18.47 -4.25 6.94
N GLY A 125 -19.04 -5.44 7.13
CA GLY A 125 -20.36 -5.81 6.59
C GLY A 125 -21.53 -4.91 7.01
N GLU A 126 -21.39 -4.16 8.11
CA GLU A 126 -22.37 -3.19 8.60
C GLU A 126 -22.09 -1.76 8.11
N ARG A 127 -21.10 -1.57 7.22
CA ARG A 127 -20.62 -0.28 6.74
C ARG A 127 -19.95 0.57 7.83
N ASN A 128 -19.51 -0.04 8.92
CA ASN A 128 -18.70 0.64 9.92
C ASN A 128 -17.22 0.59 9.53
N PRO A 129 -16.48 1.68 9.70
CA PRO A 129 -15.05 1.69 9.38
C PRO A 129 -14.23 0.78 10.31
N ILE A 130 -13.31 0.03 9.71
CA ILE A 130 -12.46 -0.95 10.37
C ILE A 130 -11.38 -0.24 11.16
N ASP A 131 -11.22 -0.67 12.42
CA ASP A 131 -10.07 -0.29 13.24
C ASP A 131 -8.78 -0.84 12.62
N ILE A 132 -7.92 0.06 12.14
CA ILE A 132 -6.69 -0.29 11.43
C ILE A 132 -5.76 -1.16 12.29
N ARG A 133 -5.89 -1.10 13.63
CA ARG A 133 -5.06 -1.88 14.56
C ARG A 133 -5.32 -3.38 14.46
N ARG A 134 -6.45 -3.77 13.84
CA ARG A 134 -6.78 -5.17 13.55
C ARG A 134 -5.83 -5.78 12.53
N PHE A 135 -5.21 -4.99 11.67
CA PHE A 135 -4.08 -5.40 10.83
C PHE A 135 -2.81 -5.48 11.68
N ASP A 136 -2.75 -6.49 12.56
CA ASP A 136 -1.58 -6.80 13.39
C ASP A 136 -0.36 -7.22 12.55
N SER A 137 0.77 -7.52 13.21
CA SER A 137 2.00 -7.91 12.51
C SER A 137 1.84 -9.11 11.58
N THR A 138 1.06 -10.12 11.99
CA THR A 138 0.86 -11.34 11.22
C THR A 138 0.03 -11.04 9.97
N LYS A 139 -1.05 -10.27 10.13
CA LYS A 139 -1.91 -9.86 9.01
C LYS A 139 -1.17 -8.97 8.02
N ARG A 140 -0.37 -8.01 8.51
CA ARG A 140 0.49 -7.19 7.65
C ARG A 140 1.50 -8.02 6.87
N GLN A 141 2.06 -9.06 7.48
CA GLN A 141 2.97 -9.99 6.80
C GLN A 141 2.24 -10.81 5.72
N GLN A 142 1.01 -11.25 5.96
CA GLN A 142 0.18 -11.90 4.94
C GLN A 142 -0.07 -10.97 3.75
N ILE A 143 -0.44 -9.72 4.02
CA ILE A 143 -0.61 -8.69 2.97
C ILE A 143 0.68 -8.48 2.20
N GLN A 144 1.84 -8.39 2.88
CA GLN A 144 3.14 -8.29 2.21
C GLN A 144 3.33 -9.41 1.20
N TYR A 145 3.17 -10.67 1.61
CA TYR A 145 3.37 -11.81 0.72
C TYR A 145 2.41 -11.83 -0.47
N LEU A 146 1.12 -11.56 -0.23
CA LEU A 146 0.10 -11.55 -1.28
C LEU A 146 0.37 -10.45 -2.31
N ILE A 147 0.67 -9.23 -1.85
CA ILE A 147 0.91 -8.10 -2.74
C ILE A 147 2.23 -8.22 -3.48
N THR A 148 3.28 -8.74 -2.83
CA THR A 148 4.57 -9.00 -3.50
C THR A 148 4.37 -9.90 -4.71
N TYR A 149 3.57 -10.96 -4.56
CA TYR A 149 3.24 -11.86 -5.66
C TYR A 149 2.34 -11.21 -6.72
N LEU A 150 1.32 -10.46 -6.29
CA LEU A 150 0.36 -9.83 -7.20
C LEU A 150 0.98 -8.75 -8.09
N LEU A 151 1.91 -7.98 -7.54
CA LEU A 151 2.54 -6.84 -8.24
C LEU A 151 3.91 -7.18 -8.84
N ASP A 152 4.45 -8.35 -8.52
CA ASP A 152 5.75 -8.83 -8.99
C ASP A 152 6.88 -7.81 -8.72
N VAL A 153 7.00 -7.45 -7.43
CA VAL A 153 7.95 -6.44 -6.95
C VAL A 153 9.02 -7.03 -6.07
N SER A 154 10.18 -6.36 -6.02
CA SER A 154 11.33 -6.81 -5.23
C SER A 154 11.07 -6.86 -3.71
N TRP A 155 10.21 -5.98 -3.19
CA TRP A 155 9.80 -5.98 -1.79
C TRP A 155 8.49 -5.19 -1.58
N ILE A 156 7.78 -5.50 -0.50
CA ILE A 156 6.65 -4.74 0.02
C ILE A 156 6.90 -4.49 1.52
N HIS A 157 6.57 -3.30 2.01
CA HIS A 157 6.39 -3.04 3.44
C HIS A 157 4.94 -2.66 3.72
N VAL A 158 4.35 -3.22 4.77
CA VAL A 158 3.00 -2.84 5.21
C VAL A 158 3.09 -2.21 6.58
N THR A 159 2.63 -0.97 6.70
CA THR A 159 2.62 -0.21 7.95
C THR A 159 1.24 0.33 8.26
N ILE A 160 1.05 0.70 9.51
CA ILE A 160 -0.17 1.33 9.97
C ILE A 160 0.15 2.61 10.73
N SER A 161 -0.68 3.63 10.54
CA SER A 161 -0.66 4.87 11.31
C SER A 161 -1.99 4.98 12.05
N TYR A 162 -1.93 5.37 13.33
CA TYR A 162 -3.11 5.64 14.13
C TYR A 162 -2.85 6.74 15.15
N GLY A 163 -3.80 7.67 15.29
CA GLY A 163 -3.74 8.77 16.25
C GLY A 163 -4.17 8.31 17.65
N PHE A 164 -3.21 8.17 18.57
CA PHE A 164 -3.53 7.89 19.97
C PHE A 164 -4.31 9.06 20.59
N VAL A 165 -5.56 8.84 21.00
CA VAL A 165 -6.25 9.71 21.97
C VAL A 165 -6.49 8.88 23.21
N THR A 166 -5.63 9.02 24.23
CA THR A 166 -6.00 8.63 25.59
C THR A 166 -7.24 9.42 25.98
N MET A 167 -8.36 8.74 26.20
CA MET A 167 -9.46 9.36 26.94
C MET A 167 -8.93 9.72 28.32
N LYS A 168 -8.92 11.02 28.66
CA LYS A 168 -8.66 11.47 30.02
C LYS A 168 -9.83 10.97 30.87
N ASN A 169 -9.53 10.09 31.83
CA ASN A 169 -10.40 9.82 32.97
C ASN A 169 -10.46 11.05 33.88
#